data_AF-A0A2M8X8D9-F1
#
_entry.id   AF-A0A2M8X8D9-F1
#
_cell.length_a   1.000
_cell.length_b   1.000
_cell.length_c   1.000
_cell.angle_alpha   90.00
_cell.angle_beta   90.00
_cell.angle_gamma   90.00
#
_symmetry.space_group_name_H-M   'P 1'
#
loop_
_entity.id
_entity.type
_entity.pdbx_description
1 polymer ?
#
loop_
_entity_poly.entity_id
_entity_poly.type
_entity_poly.pdbx_seq_one_letter_code
_entity_poly.pdbx_strand_id
1 'polypeptide(L)'
;MRLASYVFWSVCVIDMVVFLSVLVVALQDQSGLRDGGREIGLLFFVLAPALLLGGAMLLFHFTASRPHRLVAALIAPAVWLAQALMDGLSTVAPQAKAMLPTPFSAHRLFPRSHSTKTEPRIALRGSAEDFRARCDAVDIPTPLKTIFMQITSPRKRAAGRLAAAVALMLASIGASSAADATRGIEQALATALQDKRGITLYVVGQSIAGAVIRIEPDQWVELKNQAVGKIIVRLDRIDAIAAP
;
A
#
# COMPACT_ATOMS: atom_id res chain seq x y z
N MET A 1 22.35 -29.36 15.84
CA MET A 1 22.59 -28.01 15.28
C MET A 1 21.90 -27.76 13.93
N ARG A 2 21.90 -28.71 12.98
CA ARG A 2 21.20 -28.53 11.70
C ARG A 2 19.69 -28.27 11.87
N LEU A 3 19.04 -28.97 12.81
CA LEU A 3 17.61 -28.85 13.07
C LEU A 3 17.18 -27.43 13.52
N ALA A 4 17.92 -26.79 14.42
CA ALA A 4 17.65 -25.41 14.83
C ALA A 4 17.83 -24.39 13.68
N SER A 5 18.77 -24.66 12.76
CA SER A 5 18.93 -23.84 11.57
C SER A 5 17.74 -24.01 10.62
N TYR A 6 17.26 -25.24 10.40
CA TYR A 6 16.10 -25.49 9.55
C TYR A 6 14.84 -24.82 10.12
N VAL A 7 14.58 -24.95 11.42
CA VAL A 7 13.43 -24.31 12.07
C VAL A 7 13.47 -22.79 11.89
N PHE A 8 14.63 -22.16 12.09
CA PHE A 8 14.79 -20.71 11.87
C PHE A 8 14.48 -20.31 10.43
N TRP A 9 15.08 -20.98 9.44
CA TRP A 9 14.85 -20.65 8.03
C TRP A 9 13.39 -20.89 7.62
N SER A 10 12.75 -21.96 8.10
CA SER A 10 11.33 -22.22 7.84
C SER A 10 10.45 -21.10 8.38
N VAL A 11 10.69 -20.63 9.61
CA VAL A 11 9.94 -19.51 10.19
C VAL A 11 10.14 -18.23 9.37
N CYS A 12 11.37 -17.91 8.97
CA CYS A 12 11.63 -16.74 8.13
C CYS A 12 10.94 -16.82 6.76
N VAL A 13 10.89 -18.00 6.13
CA VAL A 13 10.20 -18.18 4.85
C VAL A 13 8.70 -17.99 5.01
N ILE A 14 8.10 -18.57 6.05
CA ILE A 14 6.67 -18.40 6.34
C ILE A 14 6.35 -16.92 6.55
N ASP A 15 7.15 -16.23 7.36
CA ASP A 15 6.96 -14.81 7.67
C ASP A 15 7.10 -13.93 6.42
N MET A 16 8.08 -14.21 5.55
CA MET A 16 8.23 -13.53 4.25
C MET A 16 7.02 -13.75 3.34
N VAL A 17 6.45 -14.95 3.31
CA VAL A 17 5.24 -15.23 2.50
C VAL A 17 4.05 -14.45 3.05
N VAL A 18 3.81 -14.48 4.36
CA VAL A 18 2.73 -13.72 5.01
C VAL A 18 2.88 -12.23 4.75
N PHE A 19 4.08 -11.70 4.96
CA PHE A 19 4.40 -10.31 4.70
C PHE A 19 4.16 -9.91 3.24
N LEU A 20 4.60 -10.74 2.29
CA LEU A 20 4.36 -10.52 0.86
C LEU A 20 2.86 -10.55 0.53
N SER A 21 2.09 -11.46 1.12
CA SER A 21 0.64 -11.50 0.94
C SER A 21 -0.05 -10.23 1.45
N VAL A 22 0.31 -9.76 2.65
CA VAL A 22 -0.21 -8.49 3.21
C VAL A 22 0.17 -7.31 2.32
N LEU A 23 1.41 -7.27 1.83
CA LEU A 23 1.87 -6.24 0.90
C LEU A 23 1.05 -6.23 -0.39
N VAL A 24 0.79 -7.40 -0.98
CA VAL A 24 -0.02 -7.49 -2.20
C VAL A 24 -1.45 -7.01 -1.96
N VAL A 25 -2.07 -7.39 -0.84
CA VAL A 25 -3.42 -6.90 -0.48
C VAL A 25 -3.42 -5.38 -0.30
N ALA A 26 -2.43 -4.84 0.41
CA ALA A 26 -2.28 -3.40 0.62
C ALA A 26 -2.05 -2.64 -0.70
N LEU A 27 -1.34 -3.25 -1.66
CA LEU A 27 -1.12 -2.68 -2.98
C LEU A 27 -2.31 -2.81 -3.92
N GLN A 28 -3.18 -3.80 -3.73
CA GLN A 28 -4.39 -4.00 -4.53
C GLN A 28 -5.51 -3.03 -4.12
N ASP A 29 -5.52 -2.57 -2.88
CA ASP A 29 -6.48 -1.56 -2.42
C ASP A 29 -6.10 -0.14 -2.87
N GLN A 30 -6.00 0.03 -4.20
CA GLN A 30 -5.73 1.33 -4.85
C GLN A 30 -6.98 2.18 -5.03
N SER A 31 -8.13 1.73 -4.51
CA SER A 31 -9.43 2.34 -4.81
C SER A 31 -9.69 3.68 -4.06
N GLY A 32 -8.90 3.98 -3.02
CA GLY A 32 -8.95 5.26 -2.31
C GLY A 32 -7.95 6.28 -2.88
N LEU A 33 -8.45 7.48 -3.20
CA LEU A 33 -7.65 8.68 -3.48
C LEU A 33 -6.54 8.84 -2.43
N ARG A 34 -5.43 9.48 -2.84
CA ARG A 34 -4.20 9.78 -2.10
C ARG A 34 -4.40 10.39 -0.70
N ASP A 35 -4.85 9.60 0.26
CA ASP A 35 -4.76 9.94 1.67
C ASP A 35 -3.34 9.63 2.13
N GLY A 36 -2.63 10.66 2.61
CA GLY A 36 -1.27 10.55 3.15
C GLY A 36 -1.14 9.53 4.29
N GLY A 37 -2.26 9.14 4.91
CA GLY A 37 -2.31 8.03 5.87
C GLY A 37 -1.87 6.68 5.27
N ARG A 38 -2.11 6.43 3.98
CA ARG A 38 -1.73 5.15 3.34
C ARG A 38 -0.22 5.05 3.12
N GLU A 39 0.43 6.13 2.70
CA GLU A 39 1.88 6.15 2.50
C GLU A 39 2.64 5.98 3.82
N ILE A 40 2.16 6.65 4.88
CA ILE A 40 2.68 6.49 6.23
C ILE A 40 2.41 5.06 6.74
N GLY A 41 1.21 4.52 6.47
CA GLY A 41 0.87 3.14 6.78
C GLY A 41 1.80 2.14 6.10
N LEU A 42 2.07 2.30 4.81
CA LEU A 42 2.99 1.43 4.06
C LEU A 42 4.41 1.52 4.63
N LEU A 43 4.91 2.71 4.95
CA LEU A 43 6.22 2.86 5.60
C LEU A 43 6.28 2.12 6.95
N PHE A 44 5.29 2.29 7.82
CA PHE A 44 5.32 1.70 9.15
C PHE A 44 5.00 0.21 9.17
N PHE A 45 3.99 -0.24 8.42
CA PHE A 45 3.50 -1.62 8.45
C PHE A 45 4.22 -2.54 7.47
N VAL A 46 4.85 -2.01 6.42
CA VAL A 46 5.60 -2.80 5.45
C VAL A 46 7.10 -2.58 5.65
N LEU A 47 7.59 -1.35 5.53
CA LEU A 47 9.04 -1.13 5.53
C LEU A 47 9.69 -1.46 6.88
N ALA A 48 9.06 -1.09 8.00
CA ALA A 48 9.65 -1.33 9.33
C ALA A 48 9.80 -2.84 9.66
N PRO A 49 8.78 -3.70 9.48
CA PRO A 49 8.92 -5.14 9.67
C PRO A 49 9.90 -5.78 8.68
N ALA A 50 9.92 -5.35 7.41
CA ALA A 50 10.87 -5.85 6.43
C ALA A 50 12.33 -5.57 6.82
N LEU A 51 12.62 -4.35 7.30
CA LEU A 51 13.95 -3.99 7.78
C LEU A 51 14.34 -4.77 9.04
N LEU A 52 13.38 -4.96 9.96
CA LEU A 52 13.61 -5.74 11.17
C LEU A 52 13.93 -7.21 10.84
N LEU A 53 13.16 -7.82 9.93
CA LEU A 53 13.37 -9.20 9.49
C LEU A 53 14.69 -9.37 8.73
N GLY A 54 14.99 -8.42 7.84
CA GLY A 54 16.27 -8.37 7.12
C GLY A 54 17.46 -8.26 8.09
N GLY A 55 17.35 -7.39 9.10
CA GLY A 55 18.34 -7.25 10.17
C GLY A 55 18.52 -8.53 10.98
N ALA A 56 17.43 -9.21 11.34
CA ALA A 56 17.47 -10.49 12.05
C ALA A 56 18.14 -11.60 11.21
N MET A 57 17.83 -11.68 9.91
CA MET A 57 18.51 -12.59 8.98
C MET A 57 20.01 -12.30 8.88
N LEU A 58 20.39 -11.01 8.75
CA LEU A 58 21.78 -10.60 8.67
C LEU A 58 22.54 -10.97 9.95
N LEU A 59 21.95 -10.64 11.11
CA LEU A 59 22.50 -10.98 12.42
C LEU A 59 22.67 -12.50 12.55
N PHE A 60 21.67 -13.29 12.21
CA PHE A 60 21.76 -14.75 12.29
C PHE A 60 22.85 -15.32 11.36
N HIS A 61 22.99 -14.77 10.15
CA HIS A 61 23.98 -15.22 9.17
C HIS A 61 25.42 -14.91 9.61
N PHE A 62 25.67 -13.68 10.08
CA PHE A 62 27.01 -13.25 10.45
C PHE A 62 27.43 -13.70 11.85
N THR A 63 26.50 -14.10 12.71
CA THR A 63 26.86 -14.43 14.09
C THR A 63 27.22 -15.90 14.29
N ALA A 64 28.50 -16.13 14.60
CA ALA A 64 29.03 -17.45 14.94
C ALA A 64 28.68 -17.90 16.37
N SER A 65 28.44 -16.96 17.28
CA SER A 65 28.17 -17.27 18.69
C SER A 65 26.72 -17.71 18.93
N ARG A 66 26.53 -18.77 19.72
CA ARG A 66 25.23 -19.31 20.15
C ARG A 66 24.28 -18.29 20.81
N PRO A 67 24.71 -17.41 21.74
CA PRO A 67 23.77 -16.51 22.43
C PRO A 67 23.07 -15.54 21.49
N HIS A 68 23.79 -14.96 20.52
CA HIS A 68 23.20 -14.03 19.56
C HIS A 68 22.19 -14.71 18.60
N ARG A 69 22.36 -16.01 18.32
CA ARG A 69 21.37 -16.77 17.54
C ARG A 69 20.07 -16.98 18.30
N LEU A 70 20.13 -17.12 19.62
CA LEU A 70 18.95 -17.18 20.47
C LEU A 70 18.23 -15.83 20.53
N VAL A 71 18.98 -14.73 20.60
CA VAL A 71 18.41 -13.37 20.54
C VAL A 71 17.71 -13.14 19.20
N ALA A 72 18.33 -13.51 18.07
CA ALA A 72 17.71 -13.41 16.75
C ALA A 72 16.44 -14.27 16.63
N ALA A 73 16.45 -15.49 17.19
CA ALA A 73 15.29 -16.37 17.19
C ALA A 73 14.12 -15.86 18.05
N LEU A 74 14.40 -15.04 19.07
CA LEU A 74 13.39 -14.41 19.93
C LEU A 74 12.71 -13.20 19.29
N ILE A 75 13.36 -12.53 18.34
CA ILE A 75 12.82 -11.34 17.66
C ILE A 75 11.68 -11.70 16.69
N ALA A 76 11.78 -12.84 16.00
CA ALA A 76 10.76 -13.29 15.05
C ALA A 76 9.33 -13.43 15.66
N PRO A 77 9.12 -14.14 16.78
CA PRO A 77 7.80 -14.23 17.39
C PRO A 77 7.32 -12.92 18.03
N ALA A 78 8.24 -12.01 18.39
CA ALA A 78 7.88 -10.73 18.99
C ALA A 78 7.14 -9.81 18.00
N VAL A 79 7.45 -9.90 16.70
CA VAL A 79 6.72 -9.16 15.65
C VAL A 79 5.29 -9.66 15.54
N TRP A 80 5.10 -10.98 15.54
CA TRP A 80 3.77 -11.58 15.48
C TRP A 80 2.92 -11.25 16.73
N LEU A 81 3.56 -11.25 17.91
CA LEU A 81 2.91 -10.86 19.15
C LEU A 81 2.50 -9.37 19.15
N ALA A 82 3.35 -8.48 18.63
CA ALA A 82 3.05 -7.05 18.52
C ALA A 82 1.87 -6.80 17.56
N GLN A 83 1.83 -7.50 16.43
CA GLN A 83 0.71 -7.46 15.48
C GLN A 83 -0.59 -7.90 16.16
N ALA A 84 -0.58 -9.06 16.84
CA ALA A 84 -1.76 -9.58 17.54
C ALA A 84 -2.25 -8.64 18.67
N LEU A 85 -1.33 -7.93 19.35
CA LEU A 85 -1.66 -6.92 20.34
C LEU A 85 -2.34 -5.69 19.72
N MET A 86 -1.87 -5.23 18.55
CA MET A 86 -2.50 -4.12 17.83
C MET A 86 -3.89 -4.49 17.31
N ASP A 87 -4.06 -5.70 16.80
CA ASP A 87 -5.37 -6.22 16.36
C ASP A 87 -6.35 -6.30 17.55
N GLY A 88 -5.87 -6.72 18.72
CA GLY A 88 -6.65 -6.73 19.96
C GLY A 88 -7.07 -5.34 20.44
N LEU A 89 -6.27 -4.30 20.21
CA LEU A 89 -6.60 -2.93 20.63
C LEU A 89 -7.65 -2.27 19.72
N SER A 90 -7.63 -2.58 18.42
CA SER A 90 -8.57 -2.00 17.46
C SER A 90 -10.01 -2.51 17.62
N THR A 91 -10.19 -3.73 18.14
CA THR A 91 -11.50 -4.35 18.38
C THR A 91 -12.25 -3.77 19.58
N VAL A 92 -11.57 -3.06 20.49
CA VAL A 92 -12.19 -2.47 21.70
C VAL A 92 -12.77 -1.07 21.45
N ALA A 93 -12.39 -0.40 20.35
CA ALA A 93 -12.77 0.99 20.09
C ALA A 93 -14.23 1.27 19.63
N PRO A 94 -15.03 0.36 19.02
CA PRO A 94 -16.27 0.78 18.38
C PRO A 94 -17.48 0.99 19.32
N GLN A 95 -17.40 0.57 20.59
CA GLN A 95 -18.53 0.67 21.52
C GLN A 95 -18.76 2.08 22.11
N ALA A 96 -17.76 2.97 22.10
CA ALA A 96 -17.91 4.29 22.70
C ALA A 96 -18.72 5.30 21.85
N LYS A 97 -18.93 5.02 20.57
CA LYS A 97 -19.64 5.95 19.66
C LYS A 97 -21.17 5.83 19.70
N ALA A 98 -21.70 4.80 20.36
CA ALA A 98 -23.14 4.59 20.49
C ALA A 98 -23.79 5.31 21.69
N MET A 99 -23.01 5.97 22.55
CA MET A 99 -23.50 6.53 23.82
C MET A 99 -23.38 8.04 23.96
N LEU A 100 -23.03 8.75 22.86
CA LEU A 100 -23.13 10.21 22.84
C LEU A 100 -24.58 10.61 22.56
N PRO A 101 -25.20 11.43 23.44
CA PRO A 101 -26.55 11.92 23.25
C PRO A 101 -26.64 12.69 21.93
N THR A 102 -27.60 12.31 21.10
CA THR A 102 -27.88 12.99 19.83
C THR A 102 -28.15 14.47 20.09
N PRO A 103 -27.44 15.40 19.43
CA PRO A 103 -27.78 16.81 19.52
C PRO A 103 -29.17 17.00 18.92
N PHE A 104 -30.03 17.62 19.72
CA PHE A 104 -31.42 17.95 19.45
C PHE A 104 -31.57 18.63 18.08
N SER A 105 -32.06 17.89 17.08
CA SER A 105 -32.41 18.43 15.76
C SER A 105 -33.69 19.27 15.86
N ALA A 106 -33.53 20.55 16.15
CA ALA A 106 -34.55 21.56 15.98
C ALA A 106 -34.18 22.45 14.79
N HIS A 107 -34.51 22.04 13.55
CA HIS A 107 -34.98 22.98 12.51
C HIS A 107 -35.35 22.30 11.18
N ARG A 108 -36.58 22.62 10.75
CA ARG A 108 -37.06 22.87 9.38
C ARG A 108 -37.37 21.67 8.48
N LEU A 109 -38.62 21.22 8.64
CA LEU A 109 -39.65 21.23 7.60
C LEU A 109 -39.24 21.96 6.30
N PHE A 110 -38.86 21.21 5.28
CA PHE A 110 -39.12 21.55 3.88
C PHE A 110 -39.54 20.28 3.13
N PRO A 111 -40.63 20.31 2.34
CA PRO A 111 -41.15 19.14 1.64
C PRO A 111 -40.25 18.82 0.44
N ARG A 112 -39.64 17.64 0.44
CA ARG A 112 -38.83 17.13 -0.68
C ARG A 112 -39.75 16.37 -1.63
N SER A 113 -39.92 16.90 -2.84
CA SER A 113 -40.74 16.29 -3.89
C SER A 113 -40.11 14.98 -4.38
N HIS A 114 -40.98 14.00 -4.61
CA HIS A 114 -40.67 12.73 -5.24
C HIS A 114 -40.20 12.94 -6.67
N SER A 115 -39.05 12.38 -7.03
CA SER A 115 -38.73 12.03 -8.40
C SER A 115 -38.21 10.60 -8.41
N THR A 116 -39.10 9.69 -8.80
CA THR A 116 -38.83 8.29 -9.11
C THR A 116 -38.06 8.23 -10.43
N LYS A 117 -36.75 7.97 -10.37
CA LYS A 117 -36.00 7.54 -11.54
C LYS A 117 -35.55 6.11 -11.34
N THR A 118 -36.37 5.24 -11.90
CA THR A 118 -36.16 3.82 -12.17
C THR A 118 -34.85 3.65 -12.94
N GLU A 119 -33.93 2.85 -12.41
CA GLU A 119 -32.83 2.30 -13.22
C GLU A 119 -32.76 0.77 -13.09
N PRO A 120 -32.42 0.09 -14.19
CA PRO A 120 -32.65 -1.34 -14.38
C PRO A 120 -31.59 -2.21 -13.70
N ARG A 121 -32.09 -3.26 -13.03
CA ARG A 121 -31.33 -4.45 -12.63
C ARG A 121 -30.75 -5.11 -13.88
N ILE A 122 -29.45 -4.94 -14.11
CA ILE A 122 -28.68 -5.78 -15.03
C ILE A 122 -28.24 -7.02 -14.24
N ALA A 123 -28.88 -8.14 -14.55
CA ALA A 123 -28.53 -9.46 -14.06
C ALA A 123 -27.26 -9.95 -14.75
N LEU A 124 -26.13 -9.87 -14.06
CA LEU A 124 -24.92 -10.62 -14.42
C LEU A 124 -25.01 -12.02 -13.80
N ARG A 125 -25.76 -12.90 -14.49
CA ARG A 125 -25.74 -14.35 -14.27
C ARG A 125 -24.56 -14.92 -15.06
N GLY A 126 -23.35 -14.74 -14.53
CA GLY A 126 -22.11 -15.28 -15.07
C GLY A 126 -21.73 -16.58 -14.38
N SER A 127 -21.72 -17.66 -15.16
CA SER A 127 -21.42 -19.05 -14.83
C SER A 127 -20.17 -19.23 -13.95
N ALA A 128 -20.38 -19.78 -12.75
CA ALA A 128 -19.32 -20.20 -11.83
C ALA A 128 -18.91 -21.68 -12.02
N GLU A 129 -19.41 -22.35 -13.06
CA GLU A 129 -19.15 -23.78 -13.26
C GLU A 129 -17.96 -24.07 -14.19
N ASP A 130 -17.40 -23.06 -14.87
CA ASP A 130 -16.35 -23.27 -15.88
C ASP A 130 -14.91 -23.28 -15.31
N PHE A 131 -14.70 -22.90 -14.04
CA PHE A 131 -13.35 -22.84 -13.47
C PHE A 131 -12.92 -24.09 -12.71
N ARG A 132 -13.79 -25.10 -12.59
CA ARG A 132 -13.52 -26.33 -11.82
C ARG A 132 -12.91 -27.47 -12.65
N ALA A 133 -12.84 -27.33 -13.97
CA ALA A 133 -12.42 -28.40 -14.88
C ALA A 133 -10.94 -28.34 -15.35
N ARG A 134 -10.08 -27.53 -14.70
CA ARG A 134 -8.71 -27.29 -15.19
C ARG A 134 -7.57 -27.53 -14.20
N CYS A 135 -7.82 -28.23 -13.09
CA CYS A 135 -6.79 -28.58 -12.10
C CYS A 135 -6.39 -30.06 -12.04
N ASP A 136 -7.01 -30.93 -12.85
CA ASP A 136 -6.68 -32.35 -12.87
C ASP A 136 -5.78 -32.66 -14.07
N ALA A 137 -4.46 -32.51 -13.90
CA ALA A 137 -3.41 -33.29 -14.59
C ALA A 137 -2.05 -32.59 -14.50
N VAL A 138 -1.35 -32.77 -13.38
CA VAL A 138 0.12 -32.69 -13.37
C VAL A 138 0.63 -33.89 -12.60
N ASP A 139 0.82 -34.99 -13.33
CA ASP A 139 1.57 -36.16 -12.90
C ASP A 139 3.06 -35.80 -12.85
N ILE A 140 3.64 -35.74 -11.65
CA ILE A 140 5.08 -35.65 -11.45
C ILE A 140 5.59 -37.05 -11.05
N PRO A 141 6.23 -37.80 -11.96
CA PRO A 141 6.92 -39.01 -11.59
C PRO A 141 8.18 -38.67 -10.79
N THR A 142 8.21 -39.07 -9.52
CA THR A 142 9.48 -39.39 -8.85
C THR A 142 9.80 -40.84 -9.19
N PRO A 143 11.08 -41.18 -9.44
CA PRO A 143 11.81 -41.74 -8.31
C PRO A 143 13.34 -41.52 -8.34
N LEU A 144 13.97 -41.96 -7.23
CA LEU A 144 15.37 -42.34 -7.04
C LEU A 144 16.34 -41.20 -6.66
N LYS A 145 16.74 -41.05 -5.39
CA LYS A 145 17.48 -41.99 -4.52
C LYS A 145 18.90 -42.23 -5.06
N THR A 146 19.87 -41.72 -4.30
CA THR A 146 21.29 -42.10 -4.29
C THR A 146 22.19 -41.52 -5.39
N ILE A 147 22.70 -40.30 -5.16
CA ILE A 147 24.13 -40.03 -5.39
C ILE A 147 24.68 -39.31 -4.16
N PHE A 148 25.30 -40.12 -3.31
CA PHE A 148 26.11 -39.70 -2.17
C PHE A 148 27.56 -39.65 -2.67
N MET A 149 28.04 -38.51 -3.16
CA MET A 149 29.48 -38.36 -3.39
C MET A 149 29.95 -36.91 -3.42
N GLN A 150 30.67 -36.55 -2.36
CA GLN A 150 31.73 -35.54 -2.32
C GLN A 150 31.41 -34.12 -2.78
N ILE A 151 31.02 -33.26 -1.83
CA ILE A 151 31.34 -31.83 -1.92
C ILE A 151 32.17 -31.46 -0.70
N THR A 152 33.46 -31.28 -0.97
CA THR A 152 34.48 -30.80 -0.06
C THR A 152 34.18 -29.35 0.38
N SER A 153 34.69 -29.04 1.57
CA SER A 153 34.47 -27.84 2.39
C SER A 153 34.46 -26.49 1.63
N PRO A 154 33.39 -25.68 1.74
CA PRO A 154 33.41 -24.32 1.22
C PRO A 154 34.25 -23.41 2.12
N ARG A 155 35.34 -22.92 1.52
CA ARG A 155 36.20 -21.84 2.01
C ARG A 155 35.37 -20.60 2.37
N LYS A 156 35.60 -20.07 3.57
CA LYS A 156 35.03 -18.84 4.16
C LYS A 156 35.46 -17.53 3.45
N ARG A 157 35.54 -17.48 2.11
CA ARG A 157 36.03 -16.30 1.36
C ARG A 157 35.08 -15.75 0.30
N ALA A 158 33.83 -16.23 0.22
CA ALA A 158 32.84 -15.76 -0.76
C ALA A 158 31.70 -14.90 -0.17
N ALA A 159 31.70 -14.61 1.13
CA ALA A 159 30.61 -13.87 1.78
C ALA A 159 30.62 -12.35 1.53
N GLY A 160 31.73 -11.77 1.05
CA GLY A 160 31.84 -10.32 0.87
C GLY A 160 31.15 -9.76 -0.39
N ARG A 161 30.93 -10.58 -1.42
CA ARG A 161 30.43 -10.09 -2.73
C ARG A 161 28.90 -10.09 -2.85
N LEU A 162 28.19 -10.86 -2.03
CA LEU A 162 26.72 -10.89 -2.03
C LEU A 162 26.11 -9.69 -1.29
N ALA A 163 26.78 -9.14 -0.28
CA ALA A 163 26.27 -7.98 0.47
C ALA A 163 26.24 -6.68 -0.38
N ALA A 164 27.15 -6.53 -1.35
CA ALA A 164 27.21 -5.36 -2.21
C ALA A 164 26.08 -5.30 -3.25
N ALA A 165 25.57 -6.46 -3.70
CA ALA A 165 24.48 -6.51 -4.68
C ALA A 165 23.12 -6.12 -4.08
N VAL A 166 22.89 -6.40 -2.79
CA VAL A 166 21.64 -6.06 -2.10
C VAL A 166 21.55 -4.56 -1.80
N ALA A 167 22.68 -3.90 -1.47
CA ALA A 167 22.70 -2.46 -1.24
C ALA A 167 22.37 -1.63 -2.51
N LEU A 168 22.68 -2.15 -3.69
CA LEU A 168 22.40 -1.45 -4.96
C LEU A 168 20.92 -1.52 -5.37
N MET A 169 20.19 -2.57 -4.97
CA MET A 169 18.74 -2.67 -5.26
C MET A 169 17.86 -1.78 -4.37
N LEU A 170 18.30 -1.44 -3.15
CA LEU A 170 17.52 -0.54 -2.29
C LEU A 170 17.59 0.92 -2.75
N ALA A 171 18.60 1.32 -3.52
CA ALA A 171 18.78 2.70 -3.98
C ALA A 171 17.82 3.10 -5.12
N SER A 172 17.20 2.15 -5.83
CA SER A 172 16.36 2.43 -6.99
C SER A 172 14.87 2.66 -6.70
N ILE A 173 14.43 2.52 -5.44
CA ILE A 173 12.99 2.55 -5.09
C ILE A 173 12.44 4.00 -4.93
N GLY A 174 13.30 5.02 -4.84
CA GLY A 174 12.89 6.38 -4.42
C GLY A 174 12.50 7.40 -5.51
N ALA A 175 12.68 7.13 -6.81
CA ALA A 175 12.62 8.19 -7.84
C ALA A 175 11.26 8.33 -8.58
N SER A 176 10.29 7.45 -8.36
CA SER A 176 9.07 7.40 -9.18
C SER A 176 7.92 8.31 -8.71
N SER A 177 8.02 8.98 -7.56
CA SER A 177 6.86 9.68 -6.96
C SER A 177 6.49 11.01 -7.63
N ALA A 178 7.42 11.68 -8.33
CA ALA A 178 7.18 13.00 -8.90
C ALA A 178 6.30 12.96 -10.16
N ALA A 179 6.50 11.97 -11.04
CA ALA A 179 5.72 11.86 -12.27
C ALA A 179 4.25 11.49 -12.01
N ASP A 180 4.00 10.70 -10.97
CA ASP A 180 2.64 10.33 -10.58
C ASP A 180 1.90 11.52 -9.96
N ALA A 181 2.59 12.43 -9.26
CA ALA A 181 1.97 13.60 -8.62
C ALA A 181 1.16 14.43 -9.63
N THR A 182 1.80 14.80 -10.74
CA THR A 182 1.20 15.60 -11.83
C THR A 182 -0.02 14.92 -12.46
N ARG A 183 0.04 13.61 -12.71
CA ARG A 183 -1.09 12.85 -13.27
C ARG A 183 -2.34 12.88 -12.39
N GLY A 184 -2.16 12.78 -11.07
CA GLY A 184 -3.28 12.88 -10.13
C GLY A 184 -3.90 14.28 -10.10
N ILE A 185 -3.08 15.32 -10.29
CA ILE A 185 -3.54 16.71 -10.38
C ILE A 185 -4.40 16.90 -11.64
N GLU A 186 -3.91 16.42 -12.80
CA GLU A 186 -4.64 16.46 -14.06
C GLU A 186 -5.97 15.72 -14.00
N GLN A 187 -5.99 14.53 -13.39
CA GLN A 187 -7.21 13.75 -13.22
C GLN A 187 -8.23 14.48 -12.34
N ALA A 188 -7.80 15.07 -11.22
CA ALA A 188 -8.70 15.84 -10.35
C ALA A 188 -9.26 17.08 -11.06
N LEU A 189 -8.43 17.77 -11.85
CA LEU A 189 -8.85 18.91 -12.67
C LEU A 189 -9.84 18.50 -13.76
N ALA A 190 -9.63 17.35 -14.42
CA ALA A 190 -10.54 16.82 -15.43
C ALA A 190 -11.91 16.50 -14.84
N THR A 191 -11.97 15.88 -13.66
CA THR A 191 -13.22 15.64 -12.92
C THR A 191 -13.91 16.95 -12.56
N ALA A 192 -13.16 17.94 -12.05
CA ALA A 192 -13.71 19.25 -11.72
C ALA A 192 -14.27 20.00 -12.93
N LEU A 193 -13.62 19.86 -14.10
CA LEU A 193 -14.08 20.43 -15.36
C LEU A 193 -15.40 19.78 -15.83
N GLN A 194 -15.51 18.45 -15.72
CA GLN A 194 -16.71 17.70 -16.07
C GLN A 194 -17.90 18.09 -15.17
N ASP A 195 -17.65 18.22 -13.88
CA ASP A 195 -18.69 18.56 -12.89
C ASP A 195 -18.97 20.07 -12.81
N LYS A 196 -18.18 20.90 -13.50
CA LYS A 196 -18.19 22.37 -13.40
C LYS A 196 -18.12 22.85 -11.94
N ARG A 197 -17.38 22.12 -11.10
CA ARG A 197 -17.20 22.43 -9.67
C ARG A 197 -16.13 23.49 -9.48
N GLY A 198 -16.32 24.33 -8.47
CA GLY A 198 -15.29 25.23 -7.97
C GLY A 198 -14.22 24.44 -7.22
N ILE A 199 -12.95 24.73 -7.49
CA ILE A 199 -11.79 24.15 -6.82
C ILE A 199 -10.91 25.26 -6.23
N THR A 200 -10.06 24.90 -5.28
CA THR A 200 -9.02 25.78 -4.75
C THR A 200 -7.64 25.22 -5.11
N LEU A 201 -6.86 25.97 -5.88
CA LEU A 201 -5.48 25.63 -6.20
C LEU A 201 -4.53 26.28 -5.19
N TYR A 202 -3.49 25.56 -4.81
CA TYR A 202 -2.38 26.10 -4.01
C TYR A 202 -1.14 26.20 -4.91
N VAL A 203 -0.61 27.42 -5.05
CA VAL A 203 0.49 27.76 -5.95
C VAL A 203 1.51 28.58 -5.17
N VAL A 204 2.68 28.01 -4.87
CA VAL A 204 3.75 28.67 -4.09
C VAL A 204 3.21 29.23 -2.76
N GLY A 205 2.34 28.45 -2.11
CA GLY A 205 1.66 28.83 -0.86
C GLY A 205 0.49 29.81 -1.00
N GLN A 206 0.15 30.27 -2.20
CA GLN A 206 -1.03 31.11 -2.44
C GLN A 206 -2.25 30.25 -2.79
N SER A 207 -3.40 30.52 -2.17
CA SER A 207 -4.67 29.87 -2.53
C SER A 207 -5.44 30.67 -3.59
N ILE A 208 -5.86 29.98 -4.65
CA ILE A 208 -6.61 30.54 -5.79
C ILE A 208 -7.87 29.69 -5.97
N ALA A 209 -9.02 30.24 -5.57
CA ALA A 209 -10.31 29.60 -5.79
C ALA A 209 -10.89 29.94 -7.17
N GLY A 210 -11.49 28.98 -7.86
CA GLY A 210 -12.15 29.19 -9.15
C GLY A 210 -12.73 27.92 -9.76
N ALA A 211 -13.59 28.05 -10.77
CA ALA A 211 -14.11 26.92 -11.54
C ALA A 211 -13.23 26.68 -12.76
N VAL A 212 -12.84 25.42 -13.01
CA VAL A 212 -12.03 25.07 -14.19
C VAL A 212 -12.86 25.24 -15.46
N ILE A 213 -12.34 25.98 -16.44
CA ILE A 213 -13.02 26.24 -17.73
C ILE A 213 -12.38 25.43 -18.86
N ARG A 214 -11.04 25.31 -18.82
CA ARG A 214 -10.25 24.64 -19.84
C ARG A 214 -8.94 24.15 -19.23
N ILE A 215 -8.46 23.02 -19.73
CA ILE A 215 -7.18 22.42 -19.35
C ILE A 215 -6.39 22.20 -20.63
N GLU A 216 -5.14 22.68 -20.67
CA GLU A 216 -4.15 22.27 -21.66
C GLU A 216 -3.15 21.33 -20.98
N PRO A 217 -3.09 20.04 -21.37
CA PRO A 217 -2.19 19.05 -20.78
C PRO A 217 -0.75 19.55 -20.76
N ASP A 218 -0.04 19.31 -19.65
CA ASP A 218 1.36 19.72 -19.44
C ASP A 218 1.68 21.23 -19.58
N GLN A 219 0.70 22.10 -19.81
CA GLN A 219 0.95 23.55 -19.98
C GLN A 219 0.29 24.39 -18.88
N TRP A 220 -1.04 24.51 -18.90
CA TRP A 220 -1.76 25.43 -18.02
C TRP A 220 -3.24 25.08 -17.87
N VAL A 221 -3.83 25.62 -16.81
CA VAL A 221 -5.24 25.49 -16.47
C VAL A 221 -5.86 26.87 -16.42
N GLU A 222 -7.00 27.01 -17.10
CA GLU A 222 -7.81 28.21 -17.08
C GLU A 222 -8.93 28.07 -16.03
N LEU A 223 -8.96 29.01 -15.09
CA LEU A 223 -9.98 29.10 -14.06
C LEU A 223 -10.83 30.36 -14.25
N LYS A 224 -12.11 30.24 -13.93
CA LYS A 224 -13.03 31.37 -13.76
C LYS A 224 -13.14 31.72 -12.29
N ASN A 225 -12.79 32.94 -11.93
CA ASN A 225 -12.98 33.48 -10.59
C ASN A 225 -13.95 34.67 -10.65
N GLN A 226 -14.83 34.81 -9.67
CA GLN A 226 -15.83 35.89 -9.66
C GLN A 226 -15.21 37.29 -9.48
N ALA A 227 -14.08 37.39 -8.75
CA ALA A 227 -13.40 38.66 -8.49
C ALA A 227 -12.48 39.09 -9.64
N VAL A 228 -11.77 38.14 -10.26
CA VAL A 228 -10.71 38.43 -11.27
C VAL A 228 -11.18 38.10 -12.69
N GLY A 229 -12.28 37.35 -12.86
CA GLY A 229 -12.75 36.90 -14.16
C GLY A 229 -12.02 35.63 -14.61
N LYS A 230 -10.88 35.78 -15.29
CA LYS A 230 -10.12 34.67 -15.89
C LYS A 230 -8.70 34.61 -15.32
N ILE A 231 -8.28 33.43 -14.87
CA ILE A 231 -6.96 33.17 -14.30
C ILE A 231 -6.32 32.01 -15.05
N ILE A 232 -5.04 32.13 -15.41
CA ILE A 232 -4.25 31.07 -16.05
C ILE A 232 -3.14 30.67 -15.08
N VAL A 233 -3.11 29.39 -14.71
CA VAL A 233 -2.11 28.84 -13.80
C VAL A 233 -1.34 27.74 -14.53
N ARG A 234 -0.01 27.78 -14.48
CA ARG A 234 0.81 26.71 -15.06
C ARG A 234 0.74 25.46 -14.19
N LEU A 235 0.61 24.28 -14.81
CA LEU A 235 0.52 23.01 -14.07
C LEU A 235 1.76 22.74 -13.22
N ASP A 236 2.95 23.08 -13.71
CA ASP A 236 4.23 22.86 -13.01
C ASP A 236 4.38 23.65 -11.71
N ARG A 237 3.46 24.60 -11.44
CA ARG A 237 3.48 25.46 -10.25
C ARG A 237 2.40 25.11 -9.24
N ILE A 238 1.55 24.12 -9.53
CA ILE A 238 0.49 23.70 -8.62
C ILE A 238 1.09 22.73 -7.60
N ASP A 239 1.09 23.14 -6.34
CA ASP A 239 1.58 22.31 -5.24
C ASP A 239 0.48 21.35 -4.77
N ALA A 240 -0.76 21.83 -4.70
CA ALA A 240 -1.90 21.05 -4.23
C ALA A 240 -3.23 21.56 -4.78
N ILE A 241 -4.25 20.71 -4.69
CA ILE A 241 -5.63 21.00 -5.09
C ILE A 241 -6.56 20.62 -3.93
N ALA A 242 -7.55 21.46 -3.64
CA ALA A 242 -8.66 21.12 -2.76
C ALA A 242 -9.99 21.24 -3.52
N ALA A 243 -10.80 20.18 -3.45
CA ALA A 243 -12.18 20.16 -3.94
C ALA A 243 -13.14 20.12 -2.74
N PRO A 244 -14.15 21.01 -2.66
CA PRO A 244 -15.18 21.00 -1.62
C PRO A 244 -16.23 19.90 -1.80
#